data_AF-A0A3M1D2F2-F1
#
_entry.id   AF-A0A3M1D2F2-F1
#
_cell.length_a   1.000
_cell.length_b   1.000
_cell.length_c   1.000
_cell.angle_alpha   90.00
_cell.angle_beta   90.00
_cell.angle_gamma   90.00
#
_symmetry.space_group_name_H-M   'P 1'
#
loop_
_entity.id
_entity.type
_entity.pdbx_description
1 polymer ?
#
loop_
_entity_poly.entity_id
_entity_poly.type
_entity_poly.pdbx_seq_one_letter_code
_entity_poly.pdbx_strand_id
1 'polypeptide(L)'
;GDQICLEGKLVDVSVVPASFDGPGLPPSPQRLETSTTRTDKGVGACEILYLERIEVLRRGNRFWRLLGFLGFWGMVLSLAVAVLCAVFESRRARAG
;
A
#
# COMPACT_ATOMS: atom_id res chain seq x y z
N GLY A 1 0.30 -10.24 2.04
CA GLY A 1 0.86 -9.36 3.07
C GLY A 1 1.16 -10.17 4.31
N ASP A 2 1.86 -9.56 5.25
CA ASP A 2 2.07 -10.11 6.59
C ASP A 2 0.80 -9.90 7.43
N GLN A 3 0.52 -10.84 8.32
CA GLN A 3 -0.51 -10.67 9.33
C GLN A 3 0.16 -10.06 10.57
N ILE A 4 -0.38 -8.94 11.05
CA ILE A 4 0.14 -8.21 12.20
C ILE A 4 -0.93 -8.07 13.28
N CYS A 5 -0.49 -8.08 14.54
CA CYS A 5 -1.26 -7.67 15.70
C CYS A 5 -0.82 -6.25 16.08
N LEU A 6 -1.80 -5.39 16.32
CA LEU A 6 -1.60 -4.03 16.78
C LEU A 6 -2.25 -3.89 18.15
N GLU A 7 -1.49 -3.46 19.14
CA GLU A 7 -1.98 -3.16 20.48
C GLU A 7 -1.74 -1.68 20.77
N GLY A 8 -2.71 -1.04 21.41
CA GLY A 8 -2.66 0.38 21.67
C GLY A 8 -3.92 0.90 22.33
N LYS A 9 -4.03 2.23 22.40
CA LYS A 9 -5.15 2.94 23.02
C LYS A 9 -5.88 3.77 21.98
N LEU A 10 -7.20 3.74 22.02
CA LEU A 10 -8.01 4.69 21.25
C LEU A 10 -7.87 6.06 21.89
N VAL A 11 -7.56 7.07 21.08
CA VAL A 11 -7.32 8.44 21.55
C VAL A 11 -8.06 9.45 20.69
N ASP A 12 -8.52 10.53 21.31
CA ASP A 12 -8.92 11.74 20.60
C ASP A 12 -7.67 12.61 20.38
N VAL A 13 -7.59 13.28 19.23
CA VAL A 13 -6.44 14.13 18.88
C VAL A 13 -6.92 15.56 18.65
N SER A 14 -6.18 16.53 19.20
CA SER A 14 -6.35 17.93 18.85
C SER A 14 -5.17 18.38 18.00
N VAL A 15 -5.46 18.84 16.78
CA VAL A 15 -4.44 19.33 15.84
C VAL A 15 -4.60 20.83 15.63
N VAL A 16 -3.50 21.55 15.76
CA VAL A 16 -3.40 22.96 15.36
C VAL A 16 -2.67 22.99 14.02
N PRO A 17 -3.33 23.37 12.91
CA PRO A 17 -2.68 23.39 11.61
C PRO A 17 -1.50 24.38 11.61
N ALA A 18 -0.35 23.94 11.08
CA ALA A 18 0.89 24.71 11.05
C ALA A 18 0.80 25.95 10.12
N SER A 19 -0.09 25.89 9.13
CA SER A 19 -0.41 27.01 8.25
C SER A 19 -1.91 27.00 7.95
N PHE A 20 -2.51 28.19 7.96
CA PHE A 20 -3.91 28.40 7.59
C PHE A 20 -3.91 29.34 6.39
N ASP A 21 -4.33 28.85 5.21
CA ASP A 21 -4.36 29.63 3.95
C ASP A 21 -5.57 30.60 3.88
N GLY A 22 -6.15 30.96 5.03
CA GLY A 22 -7.30 31.86 5.14
C GLY A 22 -6.94 33.25 5.68
N PRO A 23 -7.70 34.29 5.32
CA PRO A 23 -7.40 35.66 5.74
C PRO A 23 -7.56 35.84 7.26
N GLY A 24 -6.44 36.05 7.96
CA GLY A 24 -6.38 36.77 9.24
C GLY A 24 -6.90 36.07 10.51
N LEU A 25 -7.36 34.82 10.45
CA LEU A 25 -7.77 34.08 11.65
C LEU A 25 -6.61 33.20 12.15
N PRO A 26 -6.25 33.24 13.46
CA PRO A 26 -5.30 32.28 14.01
C PRO A 26 -5.86 30.85 13.84
N PRO A 27 -5.01 29.85 13.56
CA PRO A 27 -5.46 28.48 13.41
C PRO A 27 -6.17 28.01 14.69
N SER A 28 -7.43 27.65 14.58
CA SER A 28 -8.17 27.06 15.70
C SER A 28 -7.82 25.58 15.85
N PRO A 29 -7.74 25.05 17.08
CA PRO A 29 -7.56 23.62 17.29
C PRO A 29 -8.73 22.85 16.67
N GLN A 30 -8.43 21.89 15.80
CA GLN A 30 -9.41 20.95 15.29
C GLN A 30 -9.34 19.67 16.14
N ARG A 31 -10.49 19.22 16.64
CA ARG A 31 -10.59 17.98 17.41
C ARG A 31 -11.03 16.85 16.49
N LEU A 32 -10.28 15.77 16.51
CA LEU A 32 -10.58 14.49 15.86
C LEU A 32 -10.94 13.52 16.98
N GLU A 33 -12.14 12.99 16.91
CA GLU A 33 -12.67 12.06 17.91
C GLU A 33 -12.61 10.63 17.36
N THR A 34 -12.39 9.68 18.25
CA THR A 34 -12.43 8.25 17.90
C THR A 34 -13.70 7.61 18.44
N SER A 35 -14.31 6.73 17.66
CA SER A 35 -15.49 5.96 18.07
C SER A 35 -15.14 4.48 18.19
N THR A 36 -15.95 3.71 18.92
CA THR A 36 -15.94 2.22 18.87
C THR A 36 -17.19 1.68 18.19
N THR A 37 -18.06 2.59 17.73
CA THR A 37 -19.36 2.25 17.19
C THR A 37 -19.26 2.03 15.68
N ARG A 38 -19.48 0.80 15.24
CA ARG A 38 -19.35 0.38 13.82
C ARG A 38 -20.22 1.16 12.82
N THR A 39 -21.25 1.85 13.29
CA THR A 39 -22.20 2.60 12.44
C THR A 39 -22.02 4.11 12.53
N ASP A 40 -20.97 4.59 13.18
CA ASP A 40 -20.68 6.02 13.28
C ASP A 40 -20.40 6.62 11.89
N LYS A 41 -20.75 7.89 11.69
CA LYS A 41 -20.60 8.59 10.40
C LYS A 41 -20.05 10.00 10.64
N GLY A 42 -19.06 10.40 9.84
CA GLY A 42 -18.46 11.73 9.91
C GLY A 42 -17.14 11.75 10.67
N VAL A 43 -16.83 12.86 11.36
CA VAL A 43 -15.51 13.15 11.96
C VAL A 43 -15.16 12.21 13.14
N GLY A 44 -16.13 11.46 13.69
CA GLY A 44 -15.93 10.42 14.71
C GLY A 44 -15.84 8.99 14.17
N ALA A 45 -15.97 8.78 12.85
CA ALA A 45 -16.02 7.43 12.26
C ALA A 45 -14.66 6.82 11.94
N CYS A 46 -13.57 7.58 12.07
CA CYS A 46 -12.21 7.08 11.86
C CYS A 46 -11.57 6.87 13.23
N GLU A 47 -11.22 5.63 13.56
CA GLU A 47 -10.58 5.33 14.82
C GLU A 47 -9.10 5.73 14.81
N ILE A 48 -8.68 6.47 15.84
CA ILE A 48 -7.28 6.85 16.03
C ILE A 48 -6.71 5.99 17.16
N LEU A 49 -5.76 5.13 16.79
CA LEU A 49 -5.08 4.23 17.72
C LEU A 49 -3.65 4.74 17.99
N TYR A 50 -3.38 5.10 19.24
CA TYR A 50 -2.02 5.28 19.73
C TYR A 50 -1.38 3.90 19.94
N LEU A 51 -0.50 3.52 19.01
CA LEU A 51 0.16 2.22 19.00
C LEU A 51 1.23 2.12 20.09
N GLU A 52 1.12 1.10 20.93
CA GLU A 52 2.11 0.77 21.96
C GLU A 52 2.96 -0.43 21.53
N ARG A 53 2.38 -1.35 20.77
CA ARG A 53 3.06 -2.57 20.32
C ARG A 53 2.58 -3.01 18.94
N ILE A 54 3.53 -3.50 18.15
CA ILE A 54 3.30 -4.09 16.83
C ILE A 54 4.00 -5.44 16.80
N GLU A 55 3.26 -6.50 16.45
CA GLU A 55 3.80 -7.85 16.32
C GLU A 55 3.42 -8.47 14.99
N VAL A 56 4.37 -9.11 14.32
CA VAL A 56 4.09 -9.89 13.11
C VAL A 56 3.71 -11.31 13.53
N LEU A 57 2.41 -11.60 13.53
CA LEU A 57 1.87 -12.93 13.85
C LEU A 57 2.28 -13.96 12.80
N ARG A 58 2.25 -13.58 11.53
CA ARG A 58 2.59 -14.47 10.43
C ARG A 58 3.13 -13.70 9.24
N ARG A 59 4.35 -14.05 8.82
CA ARG A 59 4.90 -13.53 7.56
C ARG A 59 4.06 -14.01 6.38
N GLY A 60 3.85 -13.13 5.42
CA GLY A 60 3.09 -13.38 4.21
C GLY A 60 3.61 -14.60 3.48
N ASN A 61 2.69 -15.26 2.76
CA ASN A 61 2.97 -16.54 2.13
C ASN A 61 4.13 -16.43 1.13
N ARG A 62 5.26 -17.06 1.46
CA ARG A 62 6.46 -17.10 0.62
C ARG A 62 6.21 -17.76 -0.73
N PHE A 63 5.23 -18.66 -0.80
CA PHE A 63 4.86 -19.35 -2.02
C PHE A 63 4.35 -18.39 -3.11
N TRP A 64 3.48 -17.43 -2.76
CA TRP A 64 2.98 -16.45 -3.72
C TRP A 64 4.08 -15.53 -4.25
N ARG A 65 5.04 -15.17 -3.40
CA ARG A 65 6.24 -14.43 -3.83
C ARG A 65 7.09 -15.23 -4.82
N LEU A 66 7.29 -16.52 -4.55
CA LEU A 66 8.03 -17.41 -5.46
C LEU A 66 7.31 -17.56 -6.79
N LEU A 67 5.99 -17.79 -6.78
CA LEU A 67 5.19 -17.86 -8.01
C LEU A 67 5.24 -16.56 -8.80
N GLY A 68 5.14 -15.41 -8.13
CA GLY A 68 5.27 -14.10 -8.79
C GLY A 68 6.66 -13.92 -9.42
N PHE A 69 7.73 -14.32 -8.71
CA PHE A 69 9.10 -14.27 -9.24
C PHE A 69 9.27 -15.19 -10.46
N LEU A 70 8.82 -16.44 -10.38
CA LEU A 70 8.88 -17.38 -11.49
C LEU A 70 8.05 -16.92 -12.69
N GLY A 71 6.85 -16.37 -12.45
CA GLY A 71 5.99 -15.82 -13.48
C GLY A 71 6.64 -14.63 -14.19
N PHE A 72 7.25 -13.71 -13.45
CA PHE A 72 7.98 -12.58 -14.02
C PHE A 72 9.13 -13.04 -14.93
N TRP A 73 9.98 -13.95 -14.44
CA TRP A 73 11.09 -14.48 -15.26
C TRP A 73 10.61 -15.33 -16.44
N GLY A 74 9.53 -16.08 -16.27
CA GLY A 74 8.89 -16.82 -17.36
C GLY A 74 8.38 -15.89 -18.47
N MET A 75 7.79 -14.75 -18.11
CA MET A 75 7.35 -13.72 -19.06
C MET A 75 8.56 -13.12 -19.80
N VAL A 76 9.61 -12.72 -19.08
CA VAL A 76 10.84 -12.16 -19.68
C VAL A 76 11.47 -13.16 -20.65
N LEU A 77 11.59 -14.43 -20.25
CA LEU A 77 12.15 -15.49 -21.10
C LEU A 77 11.30 -15.69 -22.36
N SER A 78 9.97 -15.76 -22.22
CA SER A 78 9.04 -15.91 -23.33
C SER A 78 9.18 -14.76 -24.34
N LEU A 79 9.29 -13.53 -23.84
CA LEU A 79 9.50 -12.36 -24.69
C LEU A 79 10.84 -12.42 -25.42
N ALA A 80 11.92 -12.78 -24.71
CA ALA A 80 13.24 -12.91 -25.31
C ALA A 80 13.26 -13.95 -26.44
N VAL A 81 12.63 -15.12 -26.23
CA VAL A 81 12.50 -16.16 -27.24
C VAL A 81 11.70 -15.66 -28.44
N ALA A 82 10.57 -14.99 -28.21
CA ALA A 82 9.75 -14.44 -29.29
C ALA A 82 10.52 -13.45 -30.16
N VAL A 83 11.30 -12.55 -29.54
CA VAL A 83 12.16 -11.60 -30.26
C VAL A 83 13.24 -12.32 -31.06
N LEU A 84 13.89 -13.33 -30.49
CA LEU A 84 14.92 -14.11 -31.19
C LEU A 84 14.34 -14.84 -32.41
N CYS A 85 13.17 -15.46 -32.28
CA CYS A 85 12.47 -16.10 -33.39
C CYS A 85 12.13 -15.10 -34.50
N ALA A 86 11.55 -13.95 -34.14
CA ALA A 86 11.20 -12.90 -35.11
C ALA A 86 12.43 -12.35 -35.85
N VAL A 87 13.55 -12.17 -35.14
CA VAL A 87 14.82 -11.74 -35.75
C VAL A 87 15.37 -12.81 -36.70
N PHE A 88 15.32 -14.08 -36.31
CA PHE A 88 15.79 -15.19 -37.14
C PHE A 88 14.97 -15.31 -38.43
N GLU A 89 13.65 -15.26 -38.34
CA GLU A 89 12.75 -15.26 -39.50
C GLU A 89 13.02 -14.06 -40.41
N SER A 90 13.19 -12.87 -39.84
CA SER A 90 13.51 -11.65 -40.59
C SER A 90 14.87 -11.72 -41.30
N ARG A 91 15.84 -12.48 -40.78
CA ARG A 91 17.13 -12.70 -41.44
C ARG A 91 17.00 -13.71 -42.57
N ARG A 92 16.25 -14.80 -42.34
CA ARG A 92 15.98 -15.82 -43.37
C ARG A 92 15.27 -15.23 -44.58
N ALA A 93 14.27 -14.38 -44.37
CA ALA A 93 13.51 -13.73 -45.44
C ALA A 93 14.33 -12.71 -46.27
N ARG A 94 15.47 -12.23 -45.76
CA ARG A 94 16.37 -11.32 -46.49
C ARG A 94 17.50 -12.04 -47.23
N ALA A 95 17.69 -13.33 -46.96
CA ALA A 95 18.79 -14.12 -47.50
C ALA A 95 18.37 -15.08 -48.64
N GLY A 96 17.07 -15.18 -48.92
CA GLY A 96 16.51 -15.88 -50.09
C GLY A 96 15.82 -14.88 -51.00
#